data_AF-A0A2E9KZK9-F1
#
_entry.id   AF-A0A2E9KZK9-F1
#
_cell.length_a   1.000
_cell.length_b   1.000
_cell.length_c   1.000
_cell.angle_alpha   90.00
_cell.angle_beta   90.00
_cell.angle_gamma   90.00
#
_symmetry.space_group_name_H-M   'P 1'
#
loop_
_entity.id
_entity.type
_entity.pdbx_description
1 polymer ?
#
loop_
_entity_poly.entity_id
_entity_poly.type
_entity_poly.pdbx_seq_one_letter_code
_entity_poly.pdbx_strand_id
1 'polypeptide(L)' 'MQKNEIRKNDLQAEVYREPRKHLSCMVHSDLMQLLRQVARQQRWSLSRTTDEILLRGLRVTGHLPEES' A
#
# COMPACT_ATOMS: atom_id res chain seq x y z
N MET A 1 6.95 -2.37 31.11
CA MET A 1 6.44 -2.70 29.77
C MET A 1 6.63 -1.48 28.87
N GLN A 2 7.81 -1.33 28.29
CA GLN A 2 8.15 -0.19 27.42
C GLN A 2 8.36 -0.70 25.99
N LYS A 3 8.05 0.20 25.04
CA LYS A 3 8.35 0.20 23.60
C LYS A 3 7.21 -0.20 22.66
N ASN A 4 6.22 0.69 22.58
CA ASN A 4 5.68 1.08 21.27
C ASN A 4 6.72 1.99 20.59
N GLU A 5 7.82 1.41 20.14
CA GLU A 5 8.63 2.04 19.09
C GLU A 5 7.82 1.85 17.81
N ILE A 6 7.14 2.90 17.36
CA ILE A 6 6.61 2.99 15.99
C ILE A 6 7.81 2.65 15.10
N ARG A 7 7.77 1.51 14.41
CA ARG A 7 8.88 1.09 13.56
C ARG A 7 9.04 2.16 12.51
N LYS A 8 10.26 2.69 12.36
CA LYS A 8 10.62 3.85 11.51
C LYS A 8 10.11 3.81 10.06
N ASN A 9 9.56 2.69 9.60
CA ASN A 9 9.12 2.43 8.22
C ASN A 9 7.64 2.03 8.11
N ASP A 10 6.84 2.10 9.17
CA ASP A 10 5.41 1.80 9.08
C ASP A 10 4.72 2.95 8.34
N LEU A 11 4.21 2.68 7.14
CA LEU A 11 3.47 3.65 6.35
C LEU A 11 2.11 3.87 7.00
N GLN A 12 1.69 5.13 7.11
CA GLN A 12 0.31 5.44 7.44
C GLN A 12 -0.56 5.10 6.21
N ALA A 13 -1.67 4.42 6.46
CA ALA A 13 -2.58 4.06 5.40
C ALA A 13 -3.49 5.23 5.05
N GLU A 14 -3.51 5.59 3.78
CA GLU A 14 -4.26 6.72 3.23
C GLU A 14 -5.51 6.24 2.48
N VAL A 15 -5.55 4.99 2.03
CA VAL A 15 -6.66 4.48 1.21
C VAL A 15 -7.85 4.07 2.08
N TYR A 16 -8.99 4.73 1.84
CA TYR A 16 -10.28 4.41 2.44
C TYR A 16 -10.82 3.03 1.99
N ARG A 17 -11.53 2.35 2.90
CA ARG A 17 -11.96 0.95 2.76
C ARG A 17 -13.49 0.82 2.70
N GLU A 18 -14.08 1.17 1.57
CA GLU A 18 -15.42 0.68 1.26
C GLU A 18 -15.37 -0.75 0.72
N PRO A 19 -16.48 -1.52 0.82
CA PRO A 19 -16.64 -2.77 0.08
C PRO A 19 -16.51 -2.50 -1.42
N ARG A 20 -15.58 -3.19 -2.09
CA ARG A 20 -15.32 -3.01 -3.53
C ARG A 20 -15.53 -4.31 -4.29
N LYS A 21 -15.88 -4.19 -5.57
CA LYS A 21 -15.91 -5.34 -6.46
C LYS A 21 -14.51 -5.92 -6.61
N HIS A 22 -14.38 -7.24 -6.51
CA HIS A 22 -13.12 -7.92 -6.78
C HIS A 22 -12.77 -7.79 -8.26
N LEU A 23 -11.57 -7.31 -8.55
CA LEU A 23 -11.01 -7.26 -9.89
C LEU A 23 -9.74 -8.10 -9.90
N SER A 24 -9.62 -9.01 -10.86
CA SER A 24 -8.41 -9.77 -11.09
C SER A 24 -7.64 -9.15 -12.24
N CYS A 25 -6.32 -9.03 -12.08
CA CYS A 25 -5.41 -8.58 -13.13
C CYS A 25 -4.15 -9.44 -13.12
N MET A 26 -3.51 -9.56 -14.29
CA MET A 26 -2.22 -10.21 -14.40
C MET A 26 -1.12 -9.21 -14.05
N VAL A 27 -0.21 -9.61 -13.17
CA VAL A 27 0.91 -8.79 -12.71
C VAL A 27 2.20 -9.58 -12.90
N HIS A 28 3.28 -8.92 -13.32
CA HIS A 28 4.59 -9.54 -13.45
C HIS A 28 5.04 -10.18 -12.13
N SER A 29 5.68 -11.35 -12.19
CA SER A 29 6.07 -12.14 -11.01
C SER A 29 6.88 -11.32 -10.01
N ASP A 30 7.83 -10.55 -10.51
CA ASP A 30 8.80 -9.80 -9.69
C ASP A 30 8.11 -8.65 -8.95
N LEU A 31 7.18 -7.97 -9.62
CA LEU A 31 6.35 -6.93 -9.00
C LEU A 31 5.44 -7.53 -7.91
N MET A 32 4.86 -8.70 -8.17
CA MET A 32 4.04 -9.41 -7.17
C MET A 32 4.87 -9.83 -5.94
N GLN A 33 6.13 -10.22 -6.13
CA GLN A 33 7.03 -10.54 -5.01
C GLN A 33 7.31 -9.32 -4.14
N LEU A 34 7.63 -8.17 -4.77
CA LEU A 34 7.85 -6.91 -4.06
C LEU A 34 6.60 -6.47 -3.29
N LEU A 35 5.42 -6.53 -3.93
CA LEU A 35 4.13 -6.23 -3.28
C LEU A 35 3.89 -7.09 -2.02
N ARG A 36 4.21 -8.38 -2.08
CA ARG A 36 4.11 -9.29 -0.91
C ARG A 36 5.08 -8.94 0.20
N GLN A 37 6.29 -8.51 -0.13
CA GLN A 37 7.28 -8.06 0.86
C GLN A 37 6.78 -6.82 1.59
N VAL A 38 6.31 -5.81 0.85
CA VAL A 38 5.73 -4.58 1.43
C VAL A 38 4.51 -4.93 2.29
N ALA A 39 3.61 -5.76 1.81
CA ALA A 39 2.42 -6.17 2.56
C ALA A 39 2.77 -6.80 3.92
N ARG A 40 3.79 -7.67 3.95
CA ARG A 40 4.28 -8.30 5.19
C ARG A 40 4.92 -7.29 6.13
N GLN A 41 5.76 -6.39 5.59
CA GLN A 41 6.41 -5.35 6.37
C GLN A 41 5.39 -4.45 7.07
N GLN A 42 4.35 -4.05 6.33
CA GLN A 42 3.30 -3.14 6.80
C GLN A 42 2.15 -3.84 7.54
N ARG A 43 2.14 -5.18 7.62
CA ARG A 43 1.03 -5.98 8.13
C ARG A 43 -0.30 -5.64 7.45
N TRP A 44 -0.24 -5.40 6.14
CA TRP A 44 -1.40 -5.07 5.32
C TRP A 44 -1.82 -6.27 4.48
N SER A 45 -3.09 -6.26 4.04
CA SER A 45 -3.52 -7.18 2.99
C SER A 45 -2.85 -6.80 1.66
N LEU A 46 -2.71 -7.76 0.75
CA LEU A 46 -2.21 -7.49 -0.60
C LEU A 46 -3.05 -6.43 -1.31
N SER A 47 -4.37 -6.50 -1.17
CA SER A 47 -5.29 -5.49 -1.73
C SER A 47 -4.98 -4.09 -1.20
N ARG A 48 -4.90 -3.90 0.13
CA ARG A 48 -4.57 -2.58 0.70
C ARG A 48 -3.22 -2.10 0.20
N THR A 49 -2.21 -2.97 0.23
CA THR A 49 -0.86 -2.62 -0.21
C THR A 49 -0.82 -2.18 -1.66
N THR A 50 -1.61 -2.84 -2.51
CA THR A 50 -1.75 -2.47 -3.93
C THR A 50 -2.32 -1.07 -4.07
N ASP A 51 -3.40 -0.77 -3.35
CA ASP A 51 -4.02 0.55 -3.43
C ASP A 51 -3.11 1.66 -2.92
N GLU A 52 -2.41 1.42 -1.81
CA GLU A 52 -1.49 2.39 -1.21
C GLU A 52 -0.31 2.69 -2.15
N ILE A 53 0.25 1.65 -2.78
CA ILE A 53 1.32 1.82 -3.76
C ILE A 53 0.82 2.58 -4.99
N LEU A 54 -0.38 2.26 -5.48
CA LEU A 54 -0.97 2.97 -6.62
C LEU A 54 -1.27 4.43 -6.29
N LEU A 55 -1.88 4.72 -5.15
CA LEU A 55 -2.17 6.08 -4.69
C LEU A 55 -0.89 6.91 -4.61
N ARG A 56 0.14 6.40 -3.93
CA ARG A 56 1.43 7.07 -3.77
C ARG A 56 2.13 7.26 -5.11
N GLY A 57 2.11 6.23 -5.98
CA GLY A 57 2.66 6.31 -7.33
C GLY A 57 1.98 7.39 -8.16
N LEU A 58 0.63 7.44 -8.14
CA LEU A 58 -0.15 8.43 -8.87
C LEU A 58 0.15 9.86 -8.40
N ARG A 59 0.33 10.07 -7.09
CA ARG A 59 0.77 11.36 -6.54
C ARG A 59 2.17 11.75 -7.04
N VAL A 60 3.14 10.84 -6.94
CA VAL A 60 4.52 11.07 -7.42
C VAL A 60 4.55 11.42 -8.91
N THR A 61 3.66 10.82 -9.70
CA THR A 61 3.54 11.12 -11.15
C THR A 61 2.70 12.36 -11.47
N GLY A 62 2.15 13.07 -10.47
CA GLY A 62 1.33 14.26 -10.65
C GLY A 62 -0.10 13.98 -11.16
N HIS A 63 -0.54 12.73 -11.15
CA HIS A 63 -1.91 12.34 -11.54
C HIS A 63 -2.93 12.53 -10.42
N LEU A 64 -2.47 12.65 -9.17
CA LEU A 64 -3.29 13.02 -8.02
C LEU A 64 -2.61 14.17 -7.28
N PRO A 65 -3.38 15.10 -6.67
CA PRO A 65 -2.80 16.14 -5.84
C PRO A 65 -2.08 15.53 -4.63
N GLU A 66 -0.98 16.15 -4.21
CA GLU A 66 -0.37 15.86 -2.91
C GLU A 66 -1.35 16.27 -1.81
N GLU A 67 -1.41 15.49 -0.71
CA GLU A 67 -2.29 15.81 0.42
C GLU A 67 -2.10 17.25 0.87
N SER A 68 -3.21 18.01 0.88
CA SER A 68 -3.31 19.38 1.39
C SER A 68 -3.32 19.40 2.92
#